data_AF-A0A7X0UB10-F1
#
_entry.id   AF-A0A7X0UB10-F1
#
_cell.length_a   1.000
_cell.length_b   1.000
_cell.length_c   1.000
_cell.angle_alpha   90.00
_cell.angle_beta   90.00
_cell.angle_gamma   90.00
#
_symmetry.space_group_name_H-M   'P 1'
#
loop_
_entity.id
_entity.type
_entity.pdbx_description
1 polymer ?
#
loop_
_entity_poly.entity_id
_entity_poly.type
_entity_poly.pdbx_seq_one_letter_code
_entity_poly.pdbx_strand_id
1 'polypeptide(L)'
;MLKSKFMRWLLLLPAAFAAAFVAQRLTKFISAWQMGHGVLGTLLIELGSGAMLGAVFVLAGVAMAPSHRRQVAMALFTIVAIVFGITVFTALLFEGELWVYANGTAMLGGALLVAYPRISASGASRRA
;
A
#
# COMPACT_ATOMS: atom_id res chain seq x y z
N MET A 1 -23.11 15.32 20.59
CA MET A 1 -23.08 14.44 19.40
C MET A 1 -21.66 14.25 18.84
N LEU A 2 -20.68 13.87 19.68
CA LEU A 2 -19.25 13.73 19.29
C LEU A 2 -18.61 12.37 19.64
N LYS A 3 -19.34 11.46 20.31
CA LYS A 3 -18.76 10.21 20.86
C LYS A 3 -18.51 9.09 19.83
N SER A 4 -19.24 9.03 18.72
CA SER A 4 -19.14 7.89 17.78
C SER A 4 -17.92 7.92 16.85
N LYS A 5 -17.43 9.12 16.48
CA LYS A 5 -16.26 9.24 15.60
C LYS A 5 -14.95 9.00 16.36
N PHE A 6 -14.80 9.54 17.56
CA PHE A 6 -13.57 9.42 18.35
C PHE A 6 -13.34 7.99 18.87
N MET A 7 -14.39 7.29 19.35
CA MET A 7 -14.28 5.88 19.77
C MET A 7 -13.92 4.94 18.61
N ARG A 8 -14.33 5.22 17.37
CA ARG A 8 -13.91 4.44 16.19
C ARG A 8 -12.41 4.54 15.95
N TRP A 9 -11.83 5.72 16.11
CA TRP A 9 -10.37 5.91 16.00
C TRP A 9 -9.61 5.24 17.15
N LEU A 10 -10.18 5.24 18.36
CA LEU A 10 -9.58 4.55 19.49
C LEU A 10 -9.59 3.02 19.33
N LEU A 11 -10.64 2.45 18.72
CA LEU A 11 -10.72 1.03 18.36
C LEU A 11 -9.83 0.64 17.18
N LEU A 12 -9.52 1.60 16.29
CA LEU A 12 -8.59 1.40 15.18
C LEU A 12 -7.13 1.28 15.64
N LEU A 13 -6.74 1.91 16.75
CA LEU A 13 -5.38 1.85 17.29
C LEU A 13 -4.93 0.42 17.64
N PRO A 14 -5.65 -0.36 18.46
CA PRO A 14 -5.28 -1.75 18.75
C PRO A 14 -5.34 -2.64 17.51
N ALA A 15 -6.32 -2.42 16.62
CA ALA A 15 -6.41 -3.16 15.36
C ALA A 15 -5.24 -2.88 14.42
N ALA A 16 -4.78 -1.62 14.35
CA ALA A 16 -3.60 -1.23 13.59
C ALA A 16 -2.31 -1.80 14.20
N PHE A 17 -2.20 -1.82 15.54
CA PHE A 17 -1.10 -2.48 16.23
C PHE A 17 -1.07 -3.99 15.96
N ALA A 18 -2.22 -4.65 16.02
CA ALA A 18 -2.34 -6.07 15.70
C ALA A 18 -1.98 -6.34 14.23
N ALA A 19 -2.46 -5.51 13.31
CA ALA A 19 -2.13 -5.61 11.88
C ALA A 19 -0.63 -5.39 11.64
N ALA A 20 0.00 -4.42 12.32
CA ALA A 20 1.44 -4.18 12.23
C ALA A 20 2.26 -5.36 12.79
N PHE A 21 1.82 -5.95 13.91
CA PHE A 21 2.46 -7.13 14.48
C PHE A 21 2.35 -8.35 13.55
N VAL A 22 1.16 -8.58 12.98
CA VAL A 22 0.95 -9.64 11.98
C VAL A 22 1.80 -9.38 10.75
N ALA A 23 1.84 -8.15 10.23
CA ALA A 23 2.67 -7.76 9.11
C ALA A 23 4.15 -8.05 9.39
N GLN A 24 4.66 -7.65 10.56
CA GLN A 24 6.05 -7.91 10.95
C GLN A 24 6.38 -9.41 10.98
N ARG A 25 5.47 -10.25 11.47
CA ARG A 25 5.64 -11.71 11.47
C ARG A 25 5.58 -12.29 10.07
N LEU A 26 4.68 -11.79 9.24
CA LEU A 26 4.54 -12.21 7.85
C LEU A 26 5.78 -11.84 7.05
N THR A 27 6.36 -10.65 7.25
CA THR A 27 7.60 -10.23 6.59
C THR A 27 8.74 -11.19 6.93
N LYS A 28 8.92 -11.55 8.21
CA LYS A 28 9.95 -12.54 8.60
C LYS A 28 9.75 -13.90 7.94
N PHE A 29 8.49 -14.35 7.83
CA PHE A 29 8.16 -15.60 7.16
C PHE A 29 8.46 -15.55 5.65
N ILE A 30 8.06 -14.45 5.00
CA ILE A 30 8.32 -14.22 3.57
C ILE A 30 9.83 -14.13 3.31
N SER A 31 10.59 -13.41 4.13
CA SER A 31 12.05 -13.31 4.00
C SER A 31 12.73 -14.67 4.18
N ALA A 32 12.29 -15.48 5.15
CA ALA A 32 12.81 -16.84 5.33
C ALA A 32 12.46 -17.75 4.13
N TRP A 33 11.26 -17.57 3.55
CA TRP A 33 10.84 -18.30 2.36
C TRP A 33 11.62 -17.86 1.10
N GLN A 34 11.90 -16.56 0.96
CA GLN A 34 12.72 -16.00 -0.13
C GLN A 34 14.15 -16.51 -0.10
N MET A 35 14.76 -16.73 1.07
CA MET A 35 16.10 -17.33 1.17
C MET A 35 16.18 -18.74 0.58
N GLY A 36 15.05 -19.45 0.48
CA GLY A 36 14.97 -20.77 -0.15
C GLY A 36 14.73 -20.73 -1.66
N HIS A 37 14.57 -19.55 -2.27
CA HIS A 37 14.26 -19.39 -3.68
C HIS A 37 15.37 -18.56 -4.35
N GLY A 38 15.81 -18.97 -5.55
CA GLY A 38 16.84 -18.22 -6.29
C GLY A 38 16.38 -16.80 -6.63
N VAL A 39 17.30 -15.99 -7.20
CA VAL A 39 17.09 -14.56 -7.53
C VAL A 39 15.74 -14.27 -8.21
N LEU A 40 15.32 -15.12 -9.16
CA LEU A 40 14.05 -14.96 -9.88
C LEU A 40 12.82 -15.17 -8.99
N GLY A 41 12.88 -16.15 -8.07
CA GLY A 41 11.79 -16.42 -7.13
C GLY A 41 11.63 -15.28 -6.12
N THR A 42 12.75 -14.77 -5.61
CA THR A 42 12.75 -13.58 -4.74
C THR A 42 12.15 -12.38 -5.44
N LEU A 43 12.51 -12.14 -6.71
CA LEU A 43 11.95 -11.04 -7.51
C LEU A 43 10.43 -11.15 -7.66
N LEU A 44 9.92 -12.33 -8.01
CA LEU A 44 8.48 -12.54 -8.18
C LEU A 44 7.71 -12.35 -6.87
N ILE A 45 8.29 -12.77 -5.75
CA ILE A 45 7.71 -12.56 -4.41
C ILE A 45 7.69 -11.07 -4.07
N GLU A 46 8.77 -10.33 -4.31
CA GLU A 46 8.82 -8.88 -4.05
C GLU A 46 7.82 -8.11 -4.91
N LEU A 47 7.77 -8.41 -6.21
CA LEU A 47 6.83 -7.78 -7.13
C LEU A 47 5.37 -8.11 -6.76
N GLY A 48 5.08 -9.39 -6.52
CA GLY A 48 3.74 -9.84 -6.18
C GLY A 48 3.24 -9.28 -4.85
N SER A 49 4.06 -9.38 -3.80
CA SER A 49 3.71 -8.88 -2.47
C SER A 49 3.59 -7.36 -2.44
N GLY A 50 4.50 -6.64 -3.09
CA GLY A 50 4.43 -5.18 -3.24
C GLY A 50 3.15 -4.74 -3.92
N ALA A 51 2.86 -5.28 -5.12
CA ALA A 51 1.65 -4.94 -5.87
C ALA A 51 0.36 -5.25 -5.08
N MET A 52 0.32 -6.40 -4.42
CA MET A 52 -0.82 -6.79 -3.59
C MET A 52 -1.01 -5.85 -2.40
N LEU A 53 0.07 -5.47 -1.71
CA LEU A 53 0.04 -4.49 -0.61
C LEU A 53 -0.52 -3.15 -1.06
N GLY A 54 -0.01 -2.60 -2.16
CA GLY A 54 -0.47 -1.33 -2.71
C GLY A 54 -1.94 -1.35 -3.09
N ALA A 55 -2.39 -2.42 -3.76
CA ALA A 55 -3.77 -2.61 -4.15
C ALA A 55 -4.71 -2.73 -2.93
N VAL A 56 -4.36 -3.60 -1.97
CA VAL A 56 -5.14 -3.84 -0.76
C VAL A 56 -5.25 -2.57 0.09
N PHE A 57 -4.16 -1.80 0.23
CA PHE A 57 -4.15 -0.55 0.98
C PHE A 57 -5.19 0.45 0.44
N VAL A 58 -5.20 0.67 -0.88
CA VAL A 58 -6.16 1.58 -1.52
C VAL A 58 -7.57 1.00 -1.45
N LEU A 59 -7.77 -0.30 -1.71
CA LEU A 59 -9.09 -0.93 -1.62
C LEU A 59 -9.70 -0.83 -0.22
N ALA A 60 -8.91 -1.12 0.81
CA ALA A 60 -9.36 -1.09 2.21
C ALA A 60 -9.77 0.33 2.61
N GLY A 61 -8.95 1.34 2.31
CA GLY A 61 -9.29 2.72 2.66
C GLY A 61 -10.51 3.24 1.90
N VAL A 62 -10.68 2.86 0.63
CA VAL A 62 -11.88 3.18 -0.16
C VAL A 62 -13.13 2.51 0.43
N ALA A 63 -13.03 1.26 0.89
CA ALA A 63 -14.14 0.55 1.53
C ALA A 63 -14.55 1.19 2.87
N MET A 64 -13.60 1.76 3.62
CA MET A 64 -13.87 2.45 4.88
C MET A 64 -14.61 3.79 4.71
N ALA A 65 -14.48 4.44 3.55
CA ALA A 65 -15.07 5.75 3.27
C ALA A 65 -15.87 5.76 1.94
N PRO A 66 -17.02 5.06 1.89
CA PRO A 66 -17.77 4.83 0.66
C PRO A 66 -18.40 6.10 0.06
N SER A 67 -18.55 7.18 0.82
CA SER A 67 -19.06 8.47 0.32
C SER A 67 -17.99 9.31 -0.39
N HIS A 68 -16.70 9.04 -0.16
CA HIS A 68 -15.58 9.82 -0.69
C HIS A 68 -14.56 8.94 -1.43
N ARG A 69 -15.01 7.81 -2.00
CA ARG A 69 -14.15 6.78 -2.61
C ARG A 69 -13.06 7.34 -3.51
N ARG A 70 -13.37 8.35 -4.30
CA ARG A 70 -12.41 9.00 -5.21
C ARG A 70 -11.34 9.80 -4.47
N GLN A 71 -11.75 10.71 -3.60
CA GLN A 71 -10.82 11.57 -2.85
C GLN A 71 -9.91 10.71 -1.97
N VAL A 72 -10.47 9.67 -1.37
CA VAL A 72 -9.73 8.70 -0.56
C VAL A 72 -8.77 7.88 -1.41
N ALA A 73 -9.18 7.36 -2.58
CA ALA A 73 -8.27 6.67 -3.49
C ALA A 73 -7.10 7.55 -3.94
N MET A 74 -7.36 8.81 -4.29
CA MET A 74 -6.32 9.78 -4.65
C MET A 74 -5.37 10.09 -3.49
N ALA A 75 -5.91 10.35 -2.30
CA ALA A 75 -5.11 10.63 -1.11
C ALA A 75 -4.22 9.43 -0.75
N LEU A 76 -4.79 8.22 -0.72
CA LEU A 76 -4.05 7.01 -0.38
C LEU A 76 -2.98 6.68 -1.44
N PHE A 77 -3.29 6.85 -2.73
CA PHE A 77 -2.28 6.71 -3.78
C PHE A 77 -1.14 7.72 -3.61
N THR A 78 -1.47 8.97 -3.29
CA THR A 78 -0.46 10.03 -3.03
C THR A 78 0.41 9.67 -1.83
N ILE A 79 -0.18 9.14 -0.76
CA ILE A 79 0.57 8.67 0.41
C ILE A 79 1.51 7.53 0.01
N VAL A 80 1.05 6.54 -0.78
CA VAL A 80 1.91 5.46 -1.28
C VAL A 80 3.07 6.01 -2.11
N ALA A 81 2.82 7.00 -2.97
CA ALA A 81 3.88 7.63 -3.78
C ALA A 81 4.90 8.40 -2.94
N ILE A 82 4.45 9.14 -1.90
CA ILE A 82 5.34 9.84 -0.97
C ILE A 82 6.18 8.84 -0.18
N VAL A 83 5.55 7.81 0.39
CA VAL A 83 6.24 6.76 1.15
C VAL A 83 7.27 6.07 0.24
N PHE A 84 6.90 5.71 -0.99
CA PHE A 84 7.83 5.17 -1.97
C PHE A 84 9.02 6.11 -2.22
N GLY A 85 8.76 7.39 -2.47
CA GLY A 85 9.81 8.39 -2.68
C GLY A 85 10.79 8.49 -1.50
N ILE A 86 10.27 8.50 -0.27
CA ILE A 86 11.09 8.48 0.95
C ILE A 86 11.91 7.19 1.02
N THR A 87 11.27 6.03 0.82
CA THR A 87 11.94 4.72 0.90
C THR A 87 13.05 4.58 -0.13
N VAL A 88 12.81 4.98 -1.39
CA VAL A 88 13.81 5.01 -2.47
C VAL A 88 14.95 5.95 -2.12
N PHE A 89 14.65 7.16 -1.64
CA PHE A 89 15.66 8.13 -1.24
C PHE A 89 16.54 7.59 -0.10
N THR A 90 15.94 6.98 0.92
CA THR A 90 16.70 6.34 2.01
C THR A 90 17.53 5.16 1.50
N ALA A 91 16.99 4.34 0.59
CA ALA A 91 17.75 3.24 0.00
C ALA A 91 18.94 3.75 -0.82
N LEU A 92 18.82 4.87 -1.53
CA LEU A 92 19.95 5.47 -2.25
C LEU A 92 21.03 6.03 -1.31
N LEU A 93 20.63 6.57 -0.15
CA LEU A 93 21.57 7.15 0.82
C LEU A 93 22.34 6.11 1.65
N PHE A 94 21.74 4.94 1.90
CA PHE A 94 22.30 3.92 2.81
C PHE A 94 22.71 2.62 2.10
N GLU A 95 23.03 2.67 0.80
CA GLU A 95 23.38 1.48 -0.01
C GLU A 95 22.31 0.37 0.07
N GLY A 96 21.05 0.78 0.00
CA GLY A 96 19.89 -0.07 0.14
C GLY A 96 19.77 -1.13 -0.96
N GLU A 97 19.22 -2.28 -0.59
CA GLU A 97 19.10 -3.43 -1.46
C GLU A 97 18.18 -3.19 -2.67
N LEU A 98 18.56 -3.78 -3.81
CA LEU A 98 17.84 -3.62 -5.07
C LEU A 98 16.36 -4.04 -4.98
N TRP A 99 16.07 -4.96 -4.06
CA TRP A 99 14.74 -5.49 -3.75
C TRP A 99 13.77 -4.45 -3.24
N VAL A 100 14.26 -3.44 -2.53
CA VAL A 100 13.44 -2.34 -2.01
C VAL A 100 12.82 -1.53 -3.15
N TYR A 101 13.59 -1.31 -4.22
CA TYR A 101 13.08 -0.62 -5.42
C TYR A 101 12.06 -1.48 -6.16
N ALA A 102 12.31 -2.78 -6.31
CA ALA A 102 11.38 -3.70 -6.97
C ALA A 102 10.03 -3.76 -6.23
N ASN A 103 10.07 -3.98 -4.91
CA ASN A 103 8.87 -4.02 -4.07
C ASN A 103 8.12 -2.69 -4.10
N GLY A 104 8.82 -1.58 -3.85
CA GLY A 104 8.22 -0.25 -3.81
C GLY A 104 7.58 0.16 -5.13
N THR A 105 8.23 -0.16 -6.26
CA THR A 105 7.69 0.11 -7.60
C THR A 105 6.44 -0.72 -7.85
N ALA A 106 6.46 -2.00 -7.49
CA ALA A 106 5.29 -2.86 -7.61
C ALA A 106 4.12 -2.38 -6.74
N MET A 107 4.41 -1.94 -5.51
CA MET A 107 3.42 -1.35 -4.60
C MET A 107 2.76 -0.11 -5.19
N LEU A 108 3.56 0.78 -5.78
CA LEU A 108 3.04 1.97 -6.46
C LEU A 108 2.16 1.57 -7.66
N GLY A 109 2.57 0.57 -8.44
CA GLY A 109 1.80 0.00 -9.55
C GLY A 109 0.47 -0.62 -9.11
N GLY A 110 0.47 -1.42 -8.04
CA GLY A 110 -0.74 -2.03 -7.48
C GLY A 110 -1.71 -0.99 -6.93
N ALA A 111 -1.21 0.04 -6.25
CA ALA A 111 -2.01 1.16 -5.78
C ALA A 111 -2.61 1.94 -6.96
N LEU A 112 -1.84 2.18 -8.02
CA LEU A 112 -2.29 2.86 -9.23
C LEU A 112 -3.39 2.08 -9.94
N LEU A 113 -3.24 0.75 -10.08
CA LEU A 113 -4.23 -0.11 -10.75
C LEU A 113 -5.62 -0.02 -10.09
N VAL A 114 -5.65 0.14 -8.77
CA VAL A 114 -6.89 0.33 -8.01
C VAL A 114 -7.38 1.78 -8.07
N ALA A 115 -6.48 2.75 -7.95
CA ALA A 115 -6.86 4.16 -7.91
C ALA A 115 -7.32 4.69 -9.28
N TYR A 116 -6.66 4.27 -10.37
CA TYR A 116 -6.82 4.83 -11.71
C TYR A 116 -8.25 4.77 -12.26
N PRO A 117 -8.98 3.62 -12.23
CA PRO A 117 -10.36 3.57 -12.72
C PRO A 117 -11.31 4.53 -11.98
N ARG A 118 -11.04 4.77 -10.69
CA ARG A 118 -11.84 5.66 -9.83
C ARG A 118 -11.52 7.13 -10.08
N ILE A 119 -10.31 7.42 -10.56
CA ILE A 119 -9.86 8.75 -10.94
C ILE A 119 -10.38 9.10 -12.34
N SER A 120 -10.24 8.17 -13.30
CA SER A 120 -10.57 8.38 -14.72
C SER A 120 -12.08 8.48 -15.00
N ALA A 121 -12.92 7.81 -14.21
CA ALA A 121 -14.39 7.87 -14.33
C ALA A 121 -14.97 9.31 -14.25
N SER A 122 -14.21 10.26 -13.69
CA SER A 122 -14.62 11.67 -13.58
C SER A 122 -14.33 12.54 -14.80
N GLY A 123 -13.48 12.07 -15.73
CA GLY A 123 -13.21 12.77 -16.99
C GLY A 123 -14.32 12.56 -18.01
N ALA A 124 -14.98 11.39 -17.98
CA ALA A 124 -16.06 11.04 -18.89
C ALA A 124 -17.36 11.82 -18.57
N SER A 125 -17.70 12.02 -17.29
CA SER A 125 -18.94 12.75 -16.90
C SER A 125 -18.84 14.27 -17.02
N ARG A 126 -17.66 14.83 -17.34
CA ARG A 126 -17.49 16.27 -17.66
C ARG A 126 -17.52 16.54 -19.16
N ARG A 127 -17.53 15.49 -19.99
CA ARG A 127 -17.54 15.59 -21.46
C ARG A 127 -18.88 15.17 -22.09
N ALA A 128 -19.84 14.74 -21.27
CA ALA A 128 -21.23 14.51 -21.64
C ALA A 128 -22.08 15.64 -21.06
#